data_AF-A0A416JLL0-F1
#
_entry.id   AF-A0A416JLL0-F1
#
_cell.length_a   1.000
_cell.length_b   1.000
_cell.length_c   1.000
_cell.angle_alpha   90.00
_cell.angle_beta   90.00
_cell.angle_gamma   90.00
#
_symmetry.space_group_name_H-M   'P 1'
#
loop_
_entity.id
_entity.type
_entity.pdbx_description
1 polymer ?
#
loop_
_entity_poly.entity_id
_entity_poly.type
_entity_poly.pdbx_seq_one_letter_code
_entity_poly.pdbx_strand_id
1 'polypeptide(L)'
;MGLEDPHILKRQKRKERDEAPFHRWADEVHQRPGQKEKLRQAKEEDISVHFESEKKCFARMKAPDDQEEVWCGLGMCQCGTFKADHLPCKHIYKLALIKGLIQ
;
A
#
# COMPACT_ATOMS: atom_id res chain seq x y z
N MET A 1 9.30 -27.44 24.16
CA MET A 1 8.45 -26.49 23.41
C MET A 1 8.78 -25.11 23.93
N GLY A 2 9.48 -24.28 23.16
CA GLY A 2 9.91 -22.95 23.60
C GLY A 2 8.70 -22.03 23.70
N LEU A 3 8.48 -21.42 24.87
CA LEU A 3 7.50 -20.37 25.04
C LEU A 3 7.98 -19.17 24.23
N GLU A 4 7.24 -18.78 23.19
CA GLU A 4 7.55 -17.61 22.39
C GLU A 4 7.49 -16.35 23.28
N ASP A 5 8.52 -15.48 23.18
CA ASP A 5 8.61 -14.26 23.97
C ASP A 5 7.36 -13.37 23.72
N PRO A 6 6.61 -13.00 24.77
CA PRO A 6 5.41 -12.16 24.65
C PRO A 6 5.64 -10.82 23.92
N HIS A 7 6.86 -10.27 23.97
CA HIS A 7 7.22 -9.06 23.24
C HIS A 7 7.35 -9.30 21.74
N ILE A 8 7.87 -10.45 21.32
CA ILE A 8 7.94 -10.86 19.91
C ILE A 8 6.52 -11.03 19.37
N LEU A 9 5.65 -11.72 20.10
CA LEU A 9 4.26 -11.93 19.70
C LEU A 9 3.49 -10.61 19.59
N LYS A 10 3.66 -9.69 20.54
CA LYS A 10 3.06 -8.35 20.48
C LYS A 10 3.54 -7.55 19.26
N ARG A 11 4.81 -7.70 18.87
CA ARG A 11 5.39 -7.04 17.69
C ARG A 11 4.84 -7.64 16.39
N GLN A 12 4.73 -8.97 16.30
CA GLN A 12 4.15 -9.66 15.15
C GLN A 12 2.68 -9.26 14.93
N LYS A 13 1.83 -9.38 15.96
CA LYS A 13 0.42 -8.96 15.89
C LYS A 13 0.24 -7.50 15.48
N ARG A 14 1.17 -6.64 15.92
CA ARG A 14 1.17 -5.22 15.54
C ARG A 14 1.48 -5.04 14.06
N LYS A 15 2.50 -5.75 13.54
CA LYS A 15 2.89 -5.73 12.13
C LYS A 15 1.73 -6.22 11.26
N GLU A 16 1.15 -7.37 11.60
CA GLU A 16 -0.02 -7.93 10.90
C GLU A 16 -1.17 -6.94 10.82
N ARG A 17 -1.52 -6.26 11.92
CA ARG A 17 -2.57 -5.24 11.93
C ARG A 17 -2.23 -4.04 11.04
N ASP A 18 -0.97 -3.59 11.05
CA ASP A 18 -0.55 -2.42 10.29
C ASP A 18 -0.49 -2.73 8.77
N GLU A 19 -0.26 -4.00 8.38
CA GLU A 19 -0.24 -4.48 6.99
C GLU A 19 -1.60 -5.01 6.49
N ALA A 20 -2.49 -5.40 7.42
CA ALA A 20 -3.82 -5.94 7.13
C ALA A 20 -4.66 -5.13 6.12
N PRO A 21 -4.61 -3.77 6.09
CA PRO A 21 -5.38 -3.01 5.11
C PRO A 21 -5.06 -3.36 3.66
N PHE A 22 -3.83 -3.81 3.34
CA PHE A 22 -3.45 -4.23 2.00
C PHE A 22 -4.01 -5.62 1.65
N HIS A 23 -4.04 -6.54 2.62
CA HIS A 23 -4.53 -7.91 2.42
C HIS A 23 -6.05 -8.03 2.29
N ARG A 24 -6.78 -6.91 2.24
CA ARG A 24 -8.23 -6.90 1.95
C ARG A 24 -8.55 -7.31 0.51
N TRP A 25 -7.59 -7.21 -0.40
CA TRP A 25 -7.73 -7.65 -1.79
C TRP A 25 -7.11 -9.02 -1.95
N ALA A 26 -7.83 -9.95 -2.56
CA ALA A 26 -7.31 -11.28 -2.87
C ALA A 26 -6.20 -11.19 -3.93
N ASP A 27 -5.27 -12.15 -3.91
CA ASP A 27 -4.12 -12.18 -4.83
C ASP A 27 -4.53 -12.11 -6.31
N GLU A 28 -5.67 -12.72 -6.66
CA GLU A 28 -6.24 -12.68 -8.01
C GLU A 28 -6.56 -11.26 -8.50
N VAL A 29 -6.89 -10.33 -7.58
CA VAL A 29 -7.11 -8.91 -7.93
C VAL A 29 -5.81 -8.32 -8.49
N HIS A 30 -4.68 -8.59 -7.85
CA HIS A 30 -3.36 -8.11 -8.28
C HIS A 30 -2.92 -8.70 -9.62
N GLN A 31 -3.49 -9.85 -10.01
CA GLN A 31 -3.19 -10.50 -11.29
C GLN A 31 -4.00 -9.97 -12.47
N ARG A 32 -5.04 -9.15 -12.24
CA ARG A 32 -5.87 -8.59 -13.32
C ARG A 32 -5.04 -7.67 -14.22
N PRO A 33 -5.28 -7.62 -15.55
CA PRO A 33 -4.48 -6.80 -16.47
C PRO A 33 -4.34 -5.32 -16.05
N GLY A 34 -5.45 -4.67 -15.69
CA GLY A 34 -5.42 -3.28 -15.24
C GLY A 34 -4.71 -3.08 -13.90
N GLN A 35 -4.62 -4.11 -13.06
CA GLN A 35 -3.90 -4.06 -11.78
C GLN A 35 -2.40 -4.29 -11.96
N LYS A 36 -2.00 -5.15 -12.90
CA LYS A 36 -0.61 -5.29 -13.34
C LYS A 36 -0.06 -4.00 -13.91
N GLU A 37 -0.86 -3.28 -14.70
CA GLU A 37 -0.45 -1.98 -15.25
C GLU A 37 -0.25 -0.93 -14.13
N LYS A 38 -1.18 -0.84 -13.17
CA LYS A 38 -1.02 0.06 -12.01
C LYS A 38 0.20 -0.30 -11.17
N LEU A 39 0.51 -1.59 -11.02
CA LEU A 39 1.72 -2.05 -10.32
C LEU A 39 2.98 -1.67 -11.12
N ARG A 40 2.97 -1.80 -12.44
CA ARG A 40 4.05 -1.37 -13.33
C ARG A 40 4.31 0.14 -13.19
N GLN A 41 3.26 0.95 -13.26
CA GLN A 41 3.31 2.40 -13.01
C GLN A 41 3.91 2.73 -11.64
N ALA A 42 3.50 2.03 -10.59
CA ALA A 42 4.07 2.24 -9.26
C ALA A 42 5.59 1.95 -9.18
N LYS A 43 6.10 1.02 -9.99
CA LYS A 43 7.53 0.69 -10.07
C LYS A 43 8.31 1.74 -10.86
N GLU A 44 7.77 2.15 -12.00
CA GLU A 44 8.51 2.94 -13.01
C GLU A 44 8.33 4.45 -12.88
N GLU A 45 7.17 4.92 -12.42
CA GLU A 45 6.91 6.35 -12.30
C GLU A 45 7.63 6.96 -11.10
N ASP A 46 8.07 8.20 -11.28
CA ASP A 46 8.62 9.04 -10.22
C ASP A 46 7.49 9.61 -9.35
N ILE A 47 6.95 8.74 -8.50
CA ILE A 47 5.92 9.10 -7.52
C ILE A 47 6.61 9.64 -6.27
N SER A 48 6.39 10.92 -5.96
CA SER A 48 6.85 11.50 -4.70
C SER A 48 6.09 10.89 -3.53
N VAL A 49 6.80 10.60 -2.43
CA VAL A 49 6.23 9.98 -1.24
C VAL A 49 6.72 10.71 0.00
N HIS A 50 5.81 11.37 0.70
CA HIS A 50 6.07 12.06 1.97
C HIS A 50 5.27 11.39 3.08
N PHE A 51 5.93 10.56 3.90
CA PHE A 51 5.27 9.87 5.00
C PHE A 51 4.88 10.84 6.11
N GLU A 52 3.59 10.87 6.42
CA GLU A 52 3.07 11.47 7.67
C GLU A 52 3.24 10.49 8.83
N SER A 53 3.11 9.20 8.53
CA SER A 53 3.43 8.13 9.49
C SER A 53 3.95 6.91 8.76
N GLU A 54 5.26 6.67 8.85
CA GLU A 54 5.86 5.43 8.33
C GLU A 54 5.27 4.19 9.01
N LYS A 55 4.98 4.27 10.31
CA LYS A 55 4.42 3.17 11.09
C LYS A 55 3.04 2.74 10.59
N LYS A 56 2.16 3.71 10.33
CA LYS A 56 0.81 3.44 9.78
C LYS A 56 0.80 3.29 8.26
N CYS A 57 1.97 3.46 7.62
CA CYS A 57 2.13 3.53 6.17
C CYS A 57 1.12 4.51 5.54
N PHE A 58 1.13 5.75 6.03
CA PHE A 58 0.27 6.83 5.58
C PHE A 58 1.12 7.99 5.07
N ALA A 59 0.87 8.44 3.85
CA ALA A 59 1.71 9.40 3.14
C ALA A 59 0.88 10.37 2.29
N ARG A 60 1.44 11.56 2.06
CA ARG A 60 1.10 12.43 0.93
C ARG A 60 1.94 12.01 -0.27
N MET A 61 1.29 11.92 -1.42
CA MET A 61 1.93 11.42 -2.63
C MET A 61 1.54 12.26 -3.85
N LYS A 62 2.44 12.34 -4.83
CA LYS A 62 2.19 12.98 -6.13
C LYS A 62 2.88 12.18 -7.24
N ALA A 63 2.08 11.59 -8.13
CA ALA A 63 2.54 11.02 -9.39
C ALA A 63 2.50 12.07 -10.52
N PRO A 64 3.21 11.85 -11.64
CA PRO A 64 3.29 12.82 -12.74
C PRO A 64 1.94 13.22 -13.36
N ASP A 65 0.97 12.30 -13.40
CA ASP A 65 -0.37 12.48 -13.99
C ASP A 65 -1.44 12.86 -12.95
N ASP A 66 -1.08 12.93 -11.66
CA ASP A 66 -2.03 13.37 -10.65
C ASP A 66 -2.34 14.86 -10.84
N GLN A 67 -3.61 15.24 -10.70
CA GLN A 67 -4.00 16.66 -10.71
C GLN A 67 -3.51 17.38 -9.45
N GLU A 68 -3.62 16.74 -8.29
CA GLU A 68 -3.25 17.30 -6.98
C GLU A 68 -2.47 16.28 -6.14
N GLU A 69 -1.86 16.69 -5.03
CA GLU A 69 -1.35 15.74 -4.03
C GLU A 69 -2.50 14.89 -3.47
N VAL A 70 -2.23 13.61 -3.20
CA VAL A 70 -3.21 12.68 -2.63
C VAL A 70 -2.73 12.13 -1.30
N TRP A 71 -3.66 11.98 -0.35
CA TRP A 71 -3.42 11.16 0.83
C TRP A 71 -3.64 9.68 0.50
N CYS A 72 -2.69 8.85 0.89
CA CYS A 72 -2.67 7.42 0.59
C CYS A 72 -2.21 6.61 1.81
N GLY A 73 -2.83 5.46 2.01
CA GLY A 73 -2.34 4.39 2.89
C GLY A 73 -2.61 3.02 2.30
N LEU A 74 -2.20 1.95 2.99
CA LEU A 74 -2.25 0.58 2.45
C LEU A 74 -3.65 0.05 2.08
N GLY A 75 -4.72 0.67 2.55
CA GLY A 75 -6.11 0.25 2.26
C GLY A 75 -7.02 1.37 1.74
N MET A 76 -6.48 2.57 1.50
CA MET A 76 -7.25 3.73 1.04
C MET A 76 -6.39 4.71 0.24
N CYS A 77 -7.00 5.40 -0.72
CA CYS A 77 -6.35 6.49 -1.43
C CYS A 77 -7.38 7.55 -1.83
N GLN A 78 -6.96 8.82 -1.89
CA GLN A 78 -7.82 9.93 -2.33
C GLN A 78 -7.80 10.16 -3.85
N CYS A 79 -7.01 9.40 -4.62
CA CYS A 79 -6.94 9.55 -6.08
C CYS A 79 -8.25 9.13 -6.77
N GLY A 80 -8.47 9.64 -7.98
CA GLY A 80 -9.68 9.36 -8.77
C GLY A 80 -9.87 7.88 -9.09
N THR A 81 -8.77 7.17 -9.39
CA THR A 81 -8.80 5.72 -9.68
C THR A 81 -9.40 4.93 -8.53
N PHE A 82 -8.88 5.13 -7.30
CA PHE A 82 -9.36 4.40 -6.13
C PHE A 82 -10.82 4.75 -5.80
N LYS A 83 -11.20 6.03 -5.91
CA LYS A 83 -12.58 6.47 -5.67
C LYS A 83 -13.58 5.80 -6.62
N ALA A 84 -13.15 5.49 -7.84
CA ALA A 84 -14.01 4.84 -8.83
C ALA A 84 -14.17 3.34 -8.59
N ASP A 85 -13.09 2.61 -8.33
CA ASP A 85 -13.10 1.14 -8.33
C ASP A 85 -12.94 0.49 -6.94
N HIS A 86 -12.48 1.24 -5.93
CA HIS A 86 -12.10 0.72 -4.60
C HIS A 86 -11.11 -0.45 -4.64
N LEU A 87 -10.34 -0.54 -5.72
CA LEU A 87 -9.25 -1.49 -5.91
C LEU A 87 -7.91 -0.78 -5.68
N PRO A 88 -6.80 -1.52 -5.50
CA PRO A 88 -5.50 -0.89 -5.40
C PRO A 88 -5.24 0.03 -6.60
N CYS A 89 -4.80 1.25 -6.31
CA CYS A 89 -4.24 2.18 -7.29
C CYS A 89 -2.71 2.09 -7.27
N LYS A 90 -2.05 2.76 -8.20
CA LYS A 90 -0.58 2.82 -8.24
C LYS A 90 0.04 3.39 -6.95
N HIS A 91 -0.62 4.33 -6.28
CA HIS A 91 -0.15 4.88 -5.00
C HIS A 91 -0.13 3.82 -3.88
N ILE A 92 -1.18 2.99 -3.80
CA ILE A 92 -1.26 1.89 -2.82
C ILE A 92 -0.17 0.86 -3.14
N TYR A 93 0.03 0.51 -4.42
CA TYR A 93 1.11 -0.38 -4.81
C TYR A 93 2.49 0.17 -4.51
N LYS A 94 2.73 1.47 -4.69
CA LYS A 94 4.01 2.11 -4.32
C LYS A 94 4.29 1.94 -2.83
N LEU A 95 3.29 2.16 -1.98
CA LEU A 95 3.42 1.95 -0.54
C LEU A 95 3.65 0.47 -0.19
N ALA A 96 2.94 -0.45 -0.84
CA ALA A 96 3.11 -1.89 -0.64
C ALA A 96 4.52 -2.37 -1.05
N LEU A 97 5.06 -1.85 -2.15
CA LEU A 97 6.43 -2.11 -2.60
C LEU A 97 7.45 -1.57 -1.60
N ILE A 98 7.31 -0.33 -1.12
CA ILE A 98 8.20 0.27 -0.10
C ILE A 98 8.19 -0.55 1.20
N LYS A 99 7.03 -1.12 1.56
CA LYS A 99 6.89 -1.99 2.73
C LYS A 99 7.32 -3.44 2.49
N GLY A 100 7.62 -3.83 1.26
CA GLY A 100 8.01 -5.19 0.90
C GLY A 100 6.87 -6.21 1.00
N LEU A 101 5.61 -5.76 0.86
CA LEU A 101 4.43 -6.64 0.87
C LEU A 101 4.24 -7.37 -0.47
N ILE A 102 4.77 -6.79 -1.54
CA ILE A 102 4.74 -7.31 -2.91
C ILE A 102 6.08 -7.02 -3.61
N GLN A 103 6.26 -7.61 -4.79
CA GLN A 103 7.49 -7.49 -5.59
C GLN A 103 7.26 -6.95 -7.00
#